data_AF-A0A9N7CKC2-F1
#
_entry.id   AF-A0A9N7CKC2-F1
#
_cell.length_a   1.000
_cell.length_b   1.000
_cell.length_c   1.000
_cell.angle_alpha   90.00
_cell.angle_beta   90.00
_cell.angle_gamma   90.00
#
_symmetry.space_group_name_H-M   'P 1'
#
loop_
_entity.id
_entity.type
_entity.pdbx_description
1 polymer ?
#
loop_
_entity_poly.entity_id
_entity_poly.type
_entity_poly.pdbx_seq_one_letter_code
_entity_poly.pdbx_strand_id
1 'polypeptide(L)' 'MKSDLLYGLGSIGEFLGLTKKQVHHRAKNGQIPTFHMGRIICANANDLRAWLATAGHGGNYAEH' A
#
# COMPACT_ATOMS: atom_id res chain seq x y z
N MET A 1 4.16 -9.20 -19.55
CA MET A 1 4.56 -8.54 -18.29
C MET A 1 3.28 -8.07 -17.60
N LYS A 2 3.00 -8.57 -16.40
CA LYS A 2 1.78 -8.18 -15.66
C LYS A 2 2.05 -6.84 -14.99
N SER A 3 1.19 -5.86 -15.28
CA SER A 3 1.23 -4.58 -14.59
C SER A 3 0.67 -4.78 -13.18
N ASP A 4 1.53 -5.10 -12.23
CA ASP A 4 1.22 -5.21 -10.80
C ASP A 4 0.94 -3.83 -10.16
N LEU A 5 0.16 -3.00 -10.85
CA LEU A 5 -0.22 -1.65 -10.44
C LEU A 5 -1.56 -1.70 -9.70
N LEU A 6 -1.52 -1.36 -8.41
CA LEU A 6 -2.70 -1.24 -7.56
C LEU A 6 -3.23 0.18 -7.69
N TYR A 7 -4.40 0.30 -8.32
CA TYR A 7 -5.07 1.58 -8.53
C TYR A 7 -6.00 1.89 -7.37
N GLY A 8 -5.75 3.02 -6.71
CA GLY A 8 -6.58 3.51 -5.63
C GLY A 8 -6.31 2.82 -4.30
N LEU A 9 -6.74 3.51 -3.24
CA LEU A 9 -6.61 3.05 -1.85
C LEU A 9 -7.32 1.72 -1.56
N GLY A 10 -8.34 1.37 -2.34
CA GLY A 10 -9.05 0.09 -2.22
C GLY A 10 -8.14 -1.09 -2.56
N SER A 11 -7.61 -1.10 -3.78
CA SER A 11 -6.73 -2.17 -4.26
C SER A 11 -5.47 -2.32 -3.40
N ILE A 12 -4.91 -1.19 -2.93
CA ILE A 12 -3.76 -1.18 -2.02
C ILE A 12 -4.14 -1.75 -0.65
N GLY A 13 -5.33 -1.41 -0.16
CA GLY A 13 -5.88 -1.93 1.09
C GLY A 13 -6.12 -3.42 1.04
N GLU A 14 -6.75 -3.92 -0.01
CA GLU A 14 -6.97 -5.36 -0.22
C GLU A 14 -5.65 -6.13 -0.31
N PHE A 15 -4.64 -5.56 -0.96
CA PHE A 15 -3.32 -6.18 -1.06
C PHE A 15 -2.58 -6.24 0.29
N LEU A 16 -2.72 -5.20 1.12
CA LEU A 16 -2.04 -5.09 2.41
C LEU A 16 -2.87 -5.61 3.60
N GLY A 17 -4.14 -5.96 3.39
CA GLY A 17 -5.09 -6.25 4.46
C GLY A 17 -5.44 -5.02 5.32
N LEU A 18 -5.40 -3.82 4.74
CA LEU A 18 -5.62 -2.55 5.44
C LEU A 18 -6.89 -1.85 4.98
N THR A 19 -7.48 -1.06 5.87
CA THR A 19 -8.59 -0.18 5.49
C THR A 19 -8.10 0.99 4.63
N LYS A 20 -8.97 1.51 3.73
CA LYS A 20 -8.65 2.68 2.88
C LYS A 20 -8.13 3.89 3.68
N LYS A 21 -8.65 4.09 4.89
CA LYS A 21 -8.24 5.18 5.79
C LYS A 21 -6.82 4.98 6.32
N GLN A 22 -6.45 3.77 6.72
CA GLN A 22 -5.08 3.44 7.15
C GLN A 22 -4.10 3.55 5.98
N VAL A 23 -4.46 3.05 4.80
CA VAL A 23 -3.63 3.20 3.60
C VAL A 23 -3.40 4.67 3.29
N HIS A 24 -4.44 5.50 3.30
CA HIS A 24 -4.29 6.94 3.07
C HIS A 24 -3.39 7.58 4.12
N HIS A 25 -3.58 7.28 5.41
CA HIS A 25 -2.74 7.84 6.47
C HIS A 25 -1.27 7.46 6.27
N ARG A 26 -0.98 6.19 5.99
CA ARG A 26 0.38 5.70 5.75
C ARG A 26 0.98 6.28 4.47
N ALA A 27 0.21 6.37 3.40
CA ALA A 27 0.62 7.01 2.15
C ALA A 27 0.97 8.48 2.38
N LYS A 28 0.13 9.22 3.10
CA LYS A 28 0.36 10.62 3.46
C LYS A 28 1.60 10.80 4.34
N ASN A 29 1.86 9.89 5.26
CA ASN A 29 3.03 9.89 6.13
C ASN A 29 4.30 9.34 5.44
N GLY A 30 4.22 8.86 4.19
CA GLY A 30 5.34 8.23 3.49
C GLY A 30 5.79 6.88 4.10
N GLN A 31 4.92 6.20 4.84
CA GLN A 31 5.21 4.94 5.52
C GLN A 31 5.09 3.72 4.60
N ILE A 32 4.44 3.86 3.45
CA ILE A 32 4.29 2.81 2.44
C ILE A 32 4.68 3.35 1.06
N PRO A 33 5.29 2.52 0.19
CA PRO A 33 5.65 2.92 -1.15
C PRO A 33 4.38 3.10 -2.01
N THR A 34 3.95 4.35 -2.10
CA THR A 34 2.80 4.77 -2.90
C THR A 34 3.16 6.03 -3.66
N PHE A 35 2.51 6.24 -4.80
CA PHE A 35 2.70 7.42 -5.62
C PHE A 35 1.35 7.97 -6.09
N HIS A 36 1.30 9.28 -6.31
CA HIS A 36 0.11 9.95 -6.78
C HIS A 36 0.10 9.96 -8.31
N MET A 37 -0.95 9.39 -8.90
CA MET A 37 -1.23 9.48 -10.33
C MET A 37 -2.39 10.46 -10.53
N GLY A 38 -2.06 11.74 -10.60
CA GLY A 38 -3.02 12.84 -10.61
C GLY A 38 -3.76 12.92 -9.27
N ARG A 39 -5.07 12.61 -9.28
CA ARG A 39 -5.93 12.62 -8.07
C ARG A 39 -6.02 11.27 -7.38
N ILE A 40 -5.49 10.21 -7.99
CA ILE A 40 -5.60 8.83 -7.49
C ILE A 40 -4.26 8.42 -6.86
N ILE A 41 -4.31 7.81 -5.68
CA ILE A 41 -3.14 7.18 -5.06
C ILE A 41 -3.01 5.77 -5.63
N CYS A 42 -1.85 5.47 -6.20
CA CYS A 42 -1.52 4.17 -6.76
C CYS A 42 -0.30 3.60 -6.04
N ALA A 43 -0.16 2.27 -6.08
CA ALA A 43 1.03 1.60 -5.60
C ALA A 43 1.45 0.53 -6.59
N ASN A 44 2.72 0.16 -6.57
CA ASN A 44 3.21 -1.01 -7.29
C ASN A 44 3.27 -2.18 -6.30
N ALA A 45 2.63 -3.30 -6.62
CA ALA A 45 2.60 -4.47 -5.76
C ALA A 45 3.99 -5.11 -5.62
N ASN A 46 4.85 -5.00 -6.63
CA ASN A 46 6.24 -5.45 -6.52
C ASN A 46 7.02 -4.60 -5.49
N ASP A 47 6.81 -3.29 -5.50
CA ASP A 47 7.43 -2.37 -4.55
C ASP A 47 6.88 -2.59 -3.14
N LEU A 48 5.56 -2.81 -3.01
CA LEU A 48 4.96 -3.21 -1.73
C LEU A 48 5.46 -4.56 -1.23
N ARG A 49 5.69 -5.55 -2.11
CA ARG A 49 6.27 -6.84 -1.72
C ARG A 49 7.72 -6.70 -1.30
N ALA A 50 8.51 -5.92 -2.02
CA ALA A 50 9.89 -5.61 -1.64
C ALA A 50 9.92 -4.87 -0.30
N TRP A 51 8.99 -3.93 -0.09
CA TRP A 51 8.79 -3.23 1.15
C TRP A 51 8.38 -4.18 2.28
N LEU A 52 7.43 -5.09 2.08
CA LEU A 52 7.05 -6.11 3.06
C LEU A 52 8.20 -7.07 3.37
N ALA A 53 9.02 -7.42 2.37
CA ALA A 53 10.16 -8.32 2.52
C ALA A 53 11.35 -7.66 3.24
N THR A 54 11.54 -6.35 3.08
CA THR A 54 12.59 -5.60 3.80
C THR A 54 12.12 -5.10 5.17
N ALA A 55 10.83 -4.78 5.31
CA ALA A 55 10.26 -4.24 6.53
C ALA A 55 9.87 -5.34 7.51
N GLY A 56 10.83 -5.75 8.34
CA GLY A 56 10.55 -6.23 9.70
C GLY A 56 10.02 -5.13 10.64
N HIS A 57 9.43 -4.06 10.11
CA HIS A 57 9.10 -2.83 10.84
C HIS A 57 7.79 -2.24 10.30
N GLY A 58 6.66 -2.60 10.90
CA GLY A 58 5.37 -2.11 10.40
C GLY A 58 4.10 -2.47 11.15
N GLY A 59 4.19 -3.19 12.28
CA GLY A 59 3.14 -3.27 13.29
C GLY A 59 1.99 -4.24 13.01
N ASN A 60 1.74 -5.10 13.99
CA ASN A 60 0.53 -5.90 14.21
C ASN A 60 -0.76 -5.13 13.85
N TYR A 61 -1.50 -5.60 12.84
CA TYR A 61 -2.93 -5.32 12.69
C TYR A 61 -3.60 -6.60 12.18
N ALA A 62 -3.84 -7.51 13.12
CA ALA A 62 -4.77 -8.62 12.95
C ALA A 62 -6.10 -8.20 13.57
N GLU A 63 -7.08 -7.89 12.74
CA GLU A 63 -8.53 -7.84 13.04
C GLU A 63 -9.22 -7.70 11.68
N HIS A 64 -10.05 -8.62 11.17
CA HIS A 64 -10.92 -9.65 11.71
C HIS A 64 -10.99 -10.82 10.69
#